data_AF-A0A4Q6BSI6-F1
#
_entry.id   AF-A0A4Q6BSI6-F1
#
_cell.length_a   1.000
_cell.length_b   1.000
_cell.length_c   1.000
_cell.angle_alpha   90.00
_cell.angle_beta   90.00
_cell.angle_gamma   90.00
#
_symmetry.space_group_name_H-M   'P 1'
#
loop_
_entity.id
_entity.type
_entity.pdbx_description
1 polymer ?
#
loop_
_entity_poly.entity_id
_entity_poly.type
_entity_poly.pdbx_seq_one_letter_code
_entity_poly.pdbx_strand_id
1 'polypeptide(L)'
;MQLPKPNEAGAVASKGSSGTLYIFAALVLGVILGGFFPQDTHPVLYEAFRFCSRAFIALIKGLIVPLLLSTIIVGVAQTGDFRAVGRMGGKSLLYFEIVTTIALAIGLVVANVLRPGDGLPLDLKATVGELIPQHPPSGWDIAIHLFPSNLAKHAVEGDILPIVVFAVLFGIALVRVGPRGKPVMQFFEGVAETMFGYTALITKLTPIGVFGAMAYNVSHMAAGHALPSGETIRGWSAVFYLLGRYAKLVGSMYLALGILVLVVFVPVLLLTRTPVLGFFRAVREPVVTAFSTATSEAALPRLLENVVAFGVPRRVASFV
;
A
#
# COMPACT_ATOMS: atom_id res chain seq x y z
N MET A 1 23.16 -4.86 -35.44
CA MET A 1 21.83 -4.68 -34.81
C MET A 1 21.95 -3.51 -33.85
N GLN A 2 21.54 -2.31 -34.26
CA GLN A 2 21.70 -1.09 -33.47
C GLN A 2 20.66 -1.06 -32.35
N LEU A 3 21.12 -0.95 -31.11
CA LEU A 3 20.28 -0.77 -29.93
C LEU A 3 19.55 0.59 -30.01
N PRO A 4 18.26 0.68 -29.65
CA PRO A 4 17.52 1.93 -29.71
C PRO A 4 18.02 2.93 -28.65
N LYS A 5 17.91 4.22 -28.98
CA LYS A 5 18.45 5.36 -28.21
C LYS A 5 17.70 5.56 -26.87
N PRO A 6 18.38 6.04 -25.82
CA PRO A 6 17.85 6.17 -24.45
C PRO A 6 16.68 7.17 -24.26
N ASN A 7 16.24 7.89 -25.30
CA ASN A 7 15.06 8.78 -25.23
C ASN A 7 13.74 8.12 -25.67
N GLU A 8 13.74 6.85 -26.07
CA GLU A 8 12.50 6.14 -26.44
C GLU A 8 12.00 5.15 -25.37
N ALA A 9 12.84 4.79 -24.39
CA ALA A 9 12.44 3.96 -23.25
C ALA A 9 11.46 4.68 -22.29
N GLY A 10 11.38 6.01 -22.37
CA GLY A 10 10.41 6.83 -21.62
C GLY A 10 9.03 6.92 -22.28
N ALA A 11 8.85 6.42 -23.50
CA ALA A 11 7.64 6.66 -24.30
C ALA A 11 6.59 5.52 -24.25
N VAL A 12 6.77 4.50 -23.41
CA VAL A 12 5.79 3.39 -23.29
C VAL A 12 4.73 3.68 -22.20
N ALA A 13 4.88 4.73 -21.40
CA ALA A 13 3.93 5.10 -20.36
C ALA A 13 2.89 6.13 -20.83
N SER A 14 2.17 5.84 -21.92
CA SER A 14 1.02 6.64 -22.34
C SER A 14 -0.06 5.78 -23.01
N LYS A 15 -0.72 4.94 -22.21
CA LYS A 15 -2.09 4.46 -22.46
C LYS A 15 -2.86 4.42 -21.13
N GLY A 16 -2.99 5.59 -20.51
CA GLY A 16 -3.57 5.81 -19.19
C GLY A 16 -5.09 5.68 -19.06
N SER A 17 -5.75 4.77 -19.80
CA SER A 17 -7.19 4.51 -19.62
C SER A 17 -7.57 3.03 -19.58
N SER A 18 -6.80 2.15 -20.21
CA SER A 18 -7.20 0.74 -20.36
C SER A 18 -6.99 -0.07 -19.07
N GLY A 19 -5.83 0.07 -18.41
CA GLY A 19 -5.48 -0.69 -17.21
C GLY A 19 -6.42 -0.46 -16.03
N THR A 20 -6.71 0.80 -15.71
CA THR A 20 -7.62 1.16 -14.61
C THR A 20 -9.03 0.63 -14.84
N LEU A 21 -9.55 0.66 -16.08
CA LEU A 21 -10.86 0.12 -16.40
C LEU A 21 -10.93 -1.38 -16.14
N TYR A 22 -9.89 -2.14 -16.51
CA TYR A 22 -9.83 -3.58 -16.21
C TYR A 22 -9.81 -3.86 -14.72
N ILE A 23 -9.10 -3.06 -13.92
CA ILE A 23 -9.06 -3.22 -12.47
C ILE A 23 -10.45 -2.94 -11.86
N PHE A 24 -11.14 -1.88 -12.30
CA PHE A 24 -12.51 -1.61 -11.85
C PHE A 24 -13.49 -2.70 -12.28
N ALA A 25 -13.41 -3.17 -13.52
CA ALA A 25 -14.25 -4.27 -14.00
C ALA A 25 -13.99 -5.55 -13.20
N ALA A 26 -12.73 -5.88 -12.93
CA ALA A 26 -12.32 -7.00 -12.09
C ALA A 26 -12.82 -6.89 -10.65
N LEU A 27 -12.75 -5.68 -10.06
CA LEU A 27 -13.30 -5.40 -8.73
C LEU A 27 -14.81 -5.69 -8.70
N VAL A 28 -15.56 -5.13 -9.65
CA VAL A 28 -17.02 -5.30 -9.73
C VAL A 28 -17.37 -6.76 -9.96
N LEU A 29 -16.70 -7.44 -10.89
CA LEU A 29 -16.89 -8.87 -11.13
C LEU A 29 -16.56 -9.70 -9.89
N GLY A 30 -15.49 -9.38 -9.17
CA GLY A 30 -15.11 -10.08 -7.95
C GLY A 30 -16.18 -9.95 -6.87
N VAL A 31 -16.67 -8.73 -6.63
CA VAL A 31 -17.77 -8.49 -5.70
C VAL A 31 -19.01 -9.27 -6.12
N ILE A 32 -19.38 -9.23 -7.41
CA ILE A 32 -20.58 -9.90 -7.89
C ILE A 32 -20.50 -11.41 -7.71
N LEU A 33 -19.42 -12.03 -8.19
CA LEU A 33 -19.24 -13.47 -8.12
C LEU A 33 -19.04 -13.95 -6.68
N GLY A 34 -18.31 -13.21 -5.84
CA GLY A 34 -18.18 -13.53 -4.42
C GLY A 34 -19.54 -13.62 -3.71
N GLY A 35 -20.48 -12.72 -4.03
CA GLY A 35 -21.82 -12.72 -3.43
C GLY A 35 -22.69 -13.90 -3.88
N PHE A 36 -22.53 -14.38 -5.12
CA PHE A 36 -23.24 -15.55 -5.64
C PHE A 36 -22.63 -16.88 -5.23
N PHE A 37 -21.35 -16.91 -4.84
CA PHE A 37 -20.65 -18.13 -4.46
C PHE A 37 -20.14 -18.08 -3.01
N PRO A 38 -21.02 -18.30 -2.01
CA PRO A 38 -20.63 -18.42 -0.60
C PRO A 38 -19.59 -19.50 -0.34
N GLN A 39 -18.63 -19.23 0.56
CA GLN A 39 -17.54 -20.16 0.88
C GLN A 39 -18.06 -21.53 1.39
N ASP A 40 -19.15 -21.54 2.16
CA ASP A 40 -19.67 -22.78 2.77
C ASP A 40 -20.31 -23.71 1.75
N THR A 41 -20.75 -23.16 0.61
CA THR A 41 -21.43 -23.91 -0.47
C THR A 41 -20.48 -24.21 -1.62
N HIS A 42 -19.51 -23.32 -1.86
CA HIS A 42 -18.54 -23.42 -2.96
C HIS A 42 -17.09 -23.28 -2.46
N PRO A 43 -16.60 -24.21 -1.62
CA PRO A 43 -15.27 -24.11 -1.01
C PRO A 43 -14.12 -24.13 -2.04
N VAL A 44 -14.29 -24.90 -3.13
CA VAL A 44 -13.29 -24.98 -4.21
C VAL A 44 -13.11 -23.62 -4.90
N LEU A 45 -14.22 -22.92 -5.16
CA LEU A 45 -14.18 -21.63 -5.83
C LEU A 45 -13.66 -20.54 -4.89
N TYR A 46 -14.00 -20.62 -3.59
CA TYR A 46 -13.42 -19.78 -2.56
C TYR A 46 -11.89 -19.91 -2.47
N GLU A 47 -11.36 -21.15 -2.49
CA GLU A 47 -9.91 -21.37 -2.49
C GLU A 47 -9.25 -20.89 -3.80
N ALA A 48 -9.93 -20.97 -4.95
CA ALA A 48 -9.44 -20.37 -6.19
C ALA A 48 -9.34 -18.83 -6.09
N PHE A 49 -10.37 -18.15 -5.56
CA PHE A 49 -10.34 -16.71 -5.32
C PHE A 49 -9.21 -16.34 -4.35
N ARG A 50 -9.07 -17.11 -3.27
CA ARG A 50 -7.99 -16.95 -2.29
C ARG A 50 -6.63 -17.09 -2.93
N PHE A 51 -6.43 -18.11 -3.77
CA PHE A 51 -5.18 -18.33 -4.48
C PHE A 51 -4.83 -17.12 -5.36
N CYS A 52 -5.77 -16.63 -6.18
CA CYS A 52 -5.54 -15.45 -7.02
C CYS A 52 -5.13 -14.21 -6.19
N SER A 53 -5.81 -13.98 -5.07
CA SER A 53 -5.49 -12.88 -4.15
C SER A 53 -4.10 -13.04 -3.50
N ARG A 54 -3.86 -14.18 -2.87
CA ARG A 54 -2.65 -14.43 -2.08
C ARG A 54 -1.42 -14.56 -2.96
N ALA A 55 -1.53 -15.19 -4.13
CA ALA A 55 -0.45 -15.26 -5.10
C ALA A 55 -0.06 -13.87 -5.61
N PHE A 56 -1.04 -13.02 -5.92
CA PHE A 56 -0.77 -11.64 -6.34
C PHE A 56 -0.05 -10.83 -5.24
N ILE A 57 -0.56 -10.89 -4.00
CA ILE A 57 0.08 -10.22 -2.87
C ILE A 57 1.50 -10.75 -2.64
N ALA A 58 1.72 -12.06 -2.75
CA ALA A 58 3.05 -12.67 -2.60
C ALA A 58 4.03 -12.20 -3.68
N LEU A 59 3.59 -12.07 -4.93
CA LEU A 59 4.38 -11.52 -6.03
C LEU A 59 4.80 -10.07 -5.76
N ILE A 60 3.88 -9.25 -5.23
CA ILE A 60 4.25 -7.88 -4.82
C ILE A 60 5.16 -7.89 -3.59
N LYS A 61 4.93 -8.73 -2.59
CA LYS A 61 5.83 -8.77 -1.43
C LYS A 61 7.27 -9.11 -1.81
N GLY A 62 7.45 -10.04 -2.74
CA GLY A 62 8.77 -10.45 -3.23
C GLY A 62 9.57 -9.33 -3.94
N LEU A 63 8.90 -8.33 -4.52
CA LEU A 63 9.57 -7.25 -5.25
C LEU A 63 9.94 -6.06 -4.35
N ILE A 64 9.27 -5.87 -3.20
CA ILE A 64 9.43 -4.68 -2.34
C ILE A 64 10.85 -4.56 -1.81
N VAL A 65 11.42 -5.62 -1.25
CA VAL A 65 12.75 -5.55 -0.63
C VAL A 65 13.84 -5.23 -1.66
N PRO A 66 13.97 -5.96 -2.80
CA PRO A 66 14.96 -5.63 -3.81
C PRO A 66 14.75 -4.24 -4.42
N LEU A 67 13.49 -3.85 -4.66
CA LEU A 67 13.16 -2.54 -5.23
C LEU A 67 13.52 -1.40 -4.27
N LEU A 68 13.09 -1.46 -3.01
CA LEU A 68 13.40 -0.44 -2.00
C LEU A 68 14.90 -0.32 -1.75
N LEU A 69 15.58 -1.45 -1.53
CA LEU A 69 17.02 -1.46 -1.28
C LEU A 69 17.79 -0.79 -2.43
N SER A 70 17.53 -1.22 -3.67
CA SER A 70 18.22 -0.67 -4.85
C SER A 70 17.87 0.78 -5.12
N THR A 71 16.59 1.16 -5.06
CA THR A 71 16.14 2.52 -5.35
C THR A 71 16.61 3.54 -4.30
N ILE A 72 16.63 3.18 -3.01
CA ILE A 72 17.14 4.05 -1.95
C ILE A 72 18.65 4.20 -2.05
N ILE A 73 19.40 3.09 -2.24
CA ILE A 73 20.86 3.16 -2.41
C ILE A 73 21.21 4.08 -3.59
N VAL A 74 20.55 3.88 -4.74
CA VAL A 74 20.74 4.71 -5.94
C VAL A 74 20.33 6.16 -5.69
N GLY A 75 19.18 6.39 -5.05
CA GLY A 75 18.67 7.74 -4.76
C GLY A 75 19.59 8.55 -3.84
N VAL A 76 20.11 7.92 -2.78
CA VAL A 76 21.09 8.53 -1.87
C VAL A 76 22.41 8.78 -2.59
N ALA A 77 22.88 7.80 -3.37
CA ALA A 77 24.17 7.89 -4.04
C ALA A 77 24.21 8.95 -5.16
N GLN A 78 23.13 9.10 -5.92
CA GLN A 78 23.00 10.13 -6.97
C GLN A 78 22.85 11.55 -6.41
N THR A 79 22.38 11.69 -5.17
CA THR A 79 22.20 13.02 -4.56
C THR A 79 23.55 13.68 -4.25
N GLY A 80 24.58 12.89 -3.90
CA GLY A 80 25.93 13.39 -3.60
C GLY A 80 26.07 14.28 -2.36
N ASP A 81 24.97 14.84 -1.85
CA ASP A 81 24.91 15.72 -0.69
C ASP A 81 24.11 15.07 0.47
N PHE A 82 24.84 14.60 1.48
CA PHE A 82 24.27 14.00 2.69
C PHE A 82 23.38 14.98 3.48
N ARG A 83 23.67 16.28 3.43
CA ARG A 83 22.85 17.30 4.11
C ARG A 83 21.50 17.46 3.40
N ALA A 84 21.48 17.34 2.07
CA ALA A 84 20.25 17.32 1.32
C ALA A 84 19.38 16.11 1.68
N VAL A 85 19.97 14.91 1.77
CA VAL A 85 19.25 13.68 2.18
C VAL A 85 18.66 13.81 3.58
N GLY A 86 19.46 14.25 4.56
CA GLY A 86 18.97 14.47 5.93
C GLY A 86 17.85 15.53 6.01
N ARG A 87 17.96 16.61 5.24
CA ARG A 87 16.91 17.66 5.16
C ARG A 87 15.63 17.14 4.51
N MET A 88 15.73 16.31 3.47
CA MET A 88 14.56 15.67 2.85
C MET A 88 13.88 14.71 3.83
N GLY A 89 14.67 13.89 4.54
CA GLY A 89 14.15 12.94 5.53
C GLY A 89 13.46 13.65 6.70
N GLY A 90 14.12 14.65 7.28
CA GLY A 90 13.54 15.43 8.38
C GLY A 90 12.27 16.18 7.98
N LYS A 91 12.23 16.79 6.79
CA LYS A 91 11.00 17.44 6.28
C LYS A 91 9.87 16.43 6.06
N SER A 92 10.18 15.25 5.55
CA SER A 92 9.19 14.21 5.27
C SER A 92 8.66 13.59 6.54
N LEU A 93 9.52 13.32 7.53
CA LEU A 93 9.13 12.81 8.85
C LEU A 93 8.27 13.83 9.59
N LEU A 94 8.65 15.11 9.59
CA LEU A 94 7.86 16.18 10.20
C LEU A 94 6.49 16.31 9.51
N TYR A 95 6.46 16.26 8.18
CA TYR A 95 5.21 16.29 7.42
C TYR A 95 4.33 15.07 7.76
N PHE A 96 4.91 13.87 7.79
CA PHE A 96 4.21 12.63 8.15
C PHE A 96 3.60 12.75 9.54
N GLU A 97 4.39 13.15 10.54
CA GLU A 97 3.93 13.27 11.93
C GLU A 97 2.80 14.29 12.11
N ILE A 98 2.90 15.44 11.44
CA ILE A 98 1.84 16.46 11.47
C ILE A 98 0.56 15.90 10.83
N VAL A 99 0.67 15.30 9.65
CA VAL A 99 -0.49 14.77 8.90
C VAL A 99 -1.14 13.60 9.64
N THR A 100 -0.37 12.68 10.21
CA THR A 100 -0.90 11.55 10.98
C THR A 100 -1.55 12.01 12.26
N THR A 101 -0.97 13.00 12.96
CA THR A 101 -1.59 13.60 14.16
C THR A 101 -2.95 14.22 13.83
N ILE A 102 -3.04 14.99 12.73
CA ILE A 102 -4.31 15.55 12.27
C ILE A 102 -5.28 14.45 11.85
N ALA A 103 -4.81 13.40 11.17
CA ALA A 103 -5.63 12.26 10.78
C ALA A 103 -6.22 11.52 11.99
N LEU A 104 -5.41 11.30 13.04
CA LEU A 104 -5.85 10.72 14.31
C LEU A 104 -6.88 11.62 15.00
N ALA A 105 -6.65 12.94 15.02
CA ALA A 105 -7.61 13.88 15.59
C ALA A 105 -8.96 13.86 14.84
N ILE A 106 -8.95 13.85 13.49
CA ILE A 106 -10.15 13.74 12.67
C ILE A 106 -10.87 12.41 12.96
N GLY A 107 -10.13 11.30 12.95
CA GLY A 107 -10.68 9.97 13.24
C GLY A 107 -11.31 9.90 14.62
N LEU A 108 -10.65 10.47 15.63
CA LEU A 108 -11.14 10.53 17.00
C LEU A 108 -12.42 11.38 17.11
N VAL A 109 -12.45 12.55 16.48
CA VAL A 109 -13.64 13.42 16.46
C VAL A 109 -14.81 12.69 15.80
N VAL A 110 -14.60 12.10 14.62
CA VAL A 110 -15.66 11.38 13.90
C VAL A 110 -16.15 10.18 14.71
N ALA A 111 -15.25 9.40 15.32
CA ALA A 111 -15.60 8.25 16.14
C ALA A 111 -16.38 8.65 17.41
N ASN A 112 -15.99 9.73 18.10
CA ASN A 112 -16.69 10.19 19.32
C ASN A 112 -18.06 10.80 19.04
N VAL A 113 -18.21 11.49 17.90
CA VAL A 113 -19.48 12.11 17.50
C VAL A 113 -20.44 11.07 16.95
N LEU A 114 -19.99 10.21 16.03
CA LEU A 114 -20.86 9.23 15.38
C LEU A 114 -21.09 7.99 16.23
N ARG A 115 -20.16 7.64 17.13
CA ARG A 115 -20.22 6.41 17.95
C ARG A 115 -20.60 5.17 17.12
N PRO A 116 -19.76 4.79 16.15
CA PRO A 116 -20.09 3.72 15.22
C PRO A 116 -20.16 2.32 15.87
N GLY A 117 -19.65 2.17 17.09
CA GLY A 117 -19.68 0.91 17.84
C GLY A 117 -21.03 0.60 18.49
N ASP A 118 -21.91 1.60 18.64
CA ASP A 118 -23.22 1.42 19.27
C ASP A 118 -24.09 0.46 18.45
N GLY A 119 -24.53 -0.64 19.07
CA GLY A 119 -25.41 -1.63 18.42
C GLY A 119 -24.69 -2.72 17.62
N LEU A 120 -23.35 -2.74 17.62
CA LEU A 120 -22.61 -3.89 17.10
C LEU A 120 -22.68 -5.06 18.09
N PRO A 121 -22.86 -6.30 17.62
CA PRO A 121 -22.85 -7.51 18.46
C PRO A 121 -21.41 -7.87 18.86
N LEU A 122 -20.76 -7.00 19.61
CA LEU A 122 -19.39 -7.20 20.09
C LEU A 122 -19.44 -7.89 21.45
N ASP A 123 -18.90 -9.10 21.54
CA ASP A 123 -18.62 -9.72 22.84
C ASP A 123 -17.38 -9.07 23.46
N LEU A 124 -17.60 -8.00 24.21
CA LEU A 124 -16.54 -7.22 24.87
C LEU A 124 -15.77 -8.02 25.93
N LYS A 125 -16.30 -9.17 26.40
CA LYS A 125 -15.70 -9.94 27.50
C LYS A 125 -14.57 -10.86 27.05
N ALA A 126 -14.59 -11.33 25.80
CA ALA A 126 -13.54 -12.21 25.25
C ALA A 126 -12.35 -11.43 24.66
N THR A 127 -12.55 -10.17 24.26
CA THR A 127 -11.67 -9.54 23.27
C THR A 127 -10.73 -8.46 23.84
N VAL A 128 -11.05 -7.84 24.98
CA VAL A 128 -10.23 -6.73 25.52
C VAL A 128 -8.93 -7.22 26.19
N GLY A 129 -8.95 -8.40 26.81
CA GLY A 129 -7.79 -8.95 27.53
C GLY A 129 -6.65 -9.46 26.63
N GLU A 130 -6.95 -9.89 25.41
CA GLU A 130 -5.98 -10.42 24.45
C GLU A 130 -5.49 -9.38 23.42
N LEU A 131 -6.27 -8.32 23.17
CA LEU A 131 -5.94 -7.31 22.15
C LEU A 131 -5.07 -6.16 22.64
N ILE A 132 -4.99 -5.93 23.94
CA ILE A 132 -4.08 -4.93 24.50
C ILE A 132 -2.76 -5.65 24.77
N PRO A 133 -1.67 -5.33 24.05
CA PRO A 133 -0.36 -5.86 24.40
C PRO A 133 -0.11 -5.50 25.86
N GLN A 134 0.03 -6.52 26.71
CA GLN A 134 0.28 -6.33 28.16
C GLN A 134 1.51 -5.44 28.40
N HIS A 135 2.40 -5.37 27.41
CA HIS A 135 3.57 -4.51 27.36
C HIS A 135 3.65 -3.87 25.95
N PRO A 136 3.13 -2.65 25.73
CA PRO A 136 3.43 -1.92 24.51
C PRO A 136 4.95 -1.72 24.43
N PRO A 137 5.57 -1.89 23.24
CA PRO A 137 7.01 -1.70 23.08
C PRO A 137 7.39 -0.30 23.54
N SER A 138 8.43 -0.19 24.37
CA SER A 138 8.87 1.12 24.84
C SER A 138 9.38 1.95 23.67
N GLY A 139 9.35 3.28 23.80
CA GLY A 139 9.93 4.16 22.77
C GLY A 139 11.41 3.85 22.48
N TRP A 140 12.13 3.32 23.48
CA TRP A 140 13.50 2.83 23.31
C TRP A 140 13.58 1.54 22.52
N ASP A 141 12.65 0.60 22.71
CA ASP A 141 12.60 -0.64 21.92
C ASP A 141 12.36 -0.32 20.44
N ILE A 142 11.47 0.64 20.15
CA ILE A 142 11.22 1.12 18.78
C ILE A 142 12.47 1.81 18.20
N ALA A 143 13.16 2.62 19.00
CA ALA A 143 14.38 3.29 18.57
C ALA A 143 15.53 2.30 18.30
N ILE A 144 15.65 1.24 19.11
CA ILE A 144 16.64 0.18 18.89
C ILE A 144 16.28 -0.64 17.64
N HIS A 145 14.99 -0.90 17.43
CA HIS A 145 14.48 -1.62 16.26
C HIS A 145 14.80 -0.91 14.94
N LEU A 146 15.03 0.41 14.96
CA LEU A 146 15.49 1.18 13.80
C LEU A 146 16.83 0.68 13.25
N PHE A 147 17.70 0.13 14.11
CA PHE A 147 19.05 -0.26 13.72
C PHE A 147 19.05 -1.68 13.13
N PRO A 148 19.50 -1.85 11.87
CA PRO A 148 19.50 -3.15 11.20
C PRO A 148 20.53 -4.09 11.84
N SER A 149 20.09 -5.01 12.67
CA SER A 149 20.93 -6.07 13.26
C SER A 149 21.35 -7.12 12.22
N ASN A 150 20.44 -7.51 11.31
CA ASN A 150 20.70 -8.43 10.21
C ASN A 150 19.77 -8.14 9.02
N LEU A 151 20.35 -7.71 7.90
CA LEU A 151 19.60 -7.36 6.69
C LEU A 151 18.81 -8.54 6.12
N ALA A 152 19.38 -9.75 6.10
CA ALA A 152 18.73 -10.92 5.54
C ALA A 152 17.52 -11.35 6.38
N LYS A 153 17.64 -11.29 7.72
CA LYS A 153 16.53 -11.57 8.63
C LYS A 153 15.37 -10.58 8.40
N HIS A 154 15.67 -9.29 8.40
CA HIS A 154 14.67 -8.24 8.18
C HIS A 154 14.01 -8.34 6.80
N ALA A 155 14.78 -8.70 5.77
CA ALA A 155 14.25 -8.96 4.43
C ALA A 155 13.26 -10.13 4.38
N VAL A 156 13.52 -11.21 5.12
CA VAL A 156 12.64 -12.39 5.18
C VAL A 156 11.39 -12.10 6.00
N GLU A 157 11.53 -11.37 7.11
CA GLU A 157 10.41 -11.01 7.99
C GLU A 157 9.54 -9.88 7.42
N GLY A 158 9.99 -9.22 6.34
CA GLY A 158 9.29 -8.10 5.73
C GLY A 158 9.39 -6.81 6.55
N ASP A 159 10.41 -6.68 7.38
CA ASP A 159 10.64 -5.51 8.21
C ASP A 159 11.30 -4.39 7.42
N ILE A 160 10.46 -3.50 6.89
CA ILE A 160 10.89 -2.48 5.92
C ILE A 160 11.76 -1.41 6.56
N LEU A 161 11.49 -1.02 7.81
CA LEU A 161 12.17 0.12 8.44
C LEU A 161 13.69 -0.09 8.58
N PRO A 162 14.19 -1.21 9.14
CA PRO A 162 15.63 -1.48 9.19
C PRO A 162 16.26 -1.60 7.80
N ILE A 163 15.55 -2.15 6.81
CA ILE A 163 16.03 -2.26 5.42
C ILE A 163 16.26 -0.86 4.82
N VAL A 164 15.33 0.06 5.04
CA VAL A 164 15.45 1.47 4.61
C VAL A 164 16.65 2.13 5.30
N VAL A 165 16.80 1.98 6.62
CA VAL A 165 17.93 2.55 7.37
C VAL A 165 19.26 2.01 6.86
N PHE A 166 19.35 0.69 6.65
CA PHE A 166 20.51 0.06 6.05
C PHE A 166 20.81 0.64 4.66
N ALA A 167 19.81 0.71 3.79
CA ALA A 167 19.95 1.20 2.42
C ALA A 167 20.48 2.65 2.39
N VAL A 168 20.00 3.50 3.29
CA VAL A 168 20.48 4.88 3.43
C VAL A 168 21.94 4.91 3.89
N LEU A 169 22.29 4.20 4.97
CA LEU A 169 23.66 4.15 5.47
C LEU A 169 24.64 3.57 4.43
N PHE A 170 24.21 2.53 3.71
CA PHE A 170 24.97 1.91 2.64
C PHE A 170 25.16 2.88 1.46
N GLY A 171 24.11 3.56 1.02
CA GLY A 171 24.20 4.59 -0.02
C GLY A 171 25.14 5.73 0.37
N ILE A 172 25.11 6.14 1.65
CA ILE A 172 26.04 7.15 2.20
C ILE A 172 27.49 6.65 2.12
N ALA A 173 27.75 5.42 2.55
CA ALA A 173 29.07 4.81 2.50
C ALA A 173 29.57 4.67 1.05
N LEU A 174 28.70 4.27 0.12
CA LEU A 174 29.01 4.08 -1.30
C LEU A 174 29.53 5.37 -1.95
N VAL A 175 28.93 6.52 -1.63
CA VAL A 175 29.40 7.84 -2.10
C VAL A 175 30.80 8.15 -1.57
N ARG A 176 31.08 7.81 -0.29
CA ARG A 176 32.38 8.09 0.34
C ARG A 176 33.52 7.22 -0.19
N VAL A 177 33.22 6.03 -0.71
CA VAL A 177 34.21 5.14 -1.35
C VAL A 177 34.77 5.75 -2.65
N GLY A 178 34.06 6.70 -3.26
CA GLY A 178 34.53 7.42 -4.45
C GLY A 178 34.59 6.51 -5.69
N PRO A 179 35.63 6.61 -6.55
CA PRO A 179 35.66 5.91 -7.83
C PRO A 179 35.55 4.38 -7.74
N ARG A 180 36.01 3.78 -6.63
CA ARG A 180 35.91 2.33 -6.39
C ARG A 180 34.48 1.85 -6.16
N GLY A 181 33.56 2.74 -5.81
CA GLY A 181 32.14 2.43 -5.61
C GLY A 181 31.36 2.31 -6.92
N LYS A 182 31.90 2.75 -8.06
CA LYS A 182 31.19 2.78 -9.35
C LYS A 182 30.58 1.42 -9.76
N PRO A 183 31.28 0.27 -9.66
CA PRO A 183 30.70 -1.02 -10.03
C PRO A 183 29.50 -1.41 -9.16
N VAL A 184 29.57 -1.12 -7.86
CA VAL A 184 28.48 -1.38 -6.91
C VAL A 184 27.28 -0.49 -7.20
N MET A 185 27.54 0.79 -7.53
CA MET A 185 26.49 1.71 -7.95
C MET A 185 25.77 1.20 -9.21
N GLN A 186 26.53 0.82 -10.24
CA GLN A 186 25.99 0.29 -11.50
C GLN A 186 25.18 -1.01 -11.29
N PHE A 187 25.62 -1.86 -10.36
CA PHE A 187 24.85 -3.04 -9.94
C PHE A 187 23.47 -2.64 -9.39
N PHE A 188 23.41 -1.73 -8.42
CA PHE A 188 22.14 -1.30 -7.85
C PHE A 188 21.25 -0.52 -8.82
N GLU A 189 21.83 0.25 -9.75
CA GLU A 189 21.09 0.86 -10.86
C GLU A 189 20.43 -0.20 -11.75
N GLY A 190 21.18 -1.22 -12.14
CA GLY A 190 20.66 -2.33 -12.93
C GLY A 190 19.58 -3.12 -12.19
N VAL A 191 19.74 -3.36 -10.89
CA VAL A 191 18.70 -4.00 -10.05
C VAL A 191 17.45 -3.14 -9.99
N ALA A 192 17.56 -1.84 -9.73
CA ALA A 192 16.42 -0.94 -9.67
C ALA A 192 15.65 -0.92 -10.99
N GLU A 193 16.34 -0.77 -12.13
CA GLU A 193 15.73 -0.80 -13.46
C GLU A 193 15.05 -2.15 -13.76
N THR A 194 15.70 -3.26 -13.40
CA THR A 194 15.11 -4.60 -13.53
C THR A 194 13.87 -4.75 -12.67
N MET A 195 13.86 -4.23 -11.44
CA MET A 195 12.71 -4.30 -10.53
C MET A 195 11.55 -3.40 -10.99
N PHE A 196 11.82 -2.27 -11.65
CA PHE A 196 10.77 -1.52 -12.35
C PHE A 196 10.19 -2.33 -13.52
N GLY A 197 11.03 -2.97 -14.34
CA GLY A 197 10.56 -3.89 -15.38
C GLY A 197 9.70 -5.03 -14.84
N TYR A 198 10.11 -5.61 -13.71
CA TYR A 198 9.34 -6.65 -13.02
C TYR A 198 8.02 -6.10 -12.47
N THR A 199 8.03 -4.91 -11.88
CA THR A 199 6.81 -4.22 -11.43
C THR A 199 5.81 -4.03 -12.57
N ALA A 200 6.27 -3.63 -13.75
CA ALA A 200 5.43 -3.49 -14.94
C ALA A 200 4.83 -4.84 -15.39
N LEU A 201 5.52 -5.96 -15.22
CA LEU A 201 4.99 -7.30 -15.50
C LEU A 201 3.89 -7.68 -14.52
N ILE A 202 4.12 -7.52 -13.22
CA ILE A 202 3.14 -7.86 -12.18
C ILE A 202 1.91 -6.95 -12.24
N THR A 203 2.08 -5.68 -12.64
CA THR A 203 0.96 -4.75 -12.82
C THR A 203 -0.07 -5.25 -13.84
N LYS A 204 0.35 -6.02 -14.85
CA LYS A 204 -0.57 -6.65 -15.81
C LYS A 204 -1.48 -7.70 -15.15
N LEU A 205 -1.04 -8.28 -14.03
CA LEU A 205 -1.78 -9.27 -13.24
C LEU A 205 -2.67 -8.62 -12.18
N THR A 206 -2.55 -7.31 -11.94
CA THR A 206 -3.35 -6.58 -10.94
C THR A 206 -4.85 -6.81 -11.05
N PRO A 207 -5.49 -6.81 -12.25
CA PRO A 207 -6.92 -7.12 -12.35
C PRO A 207 -7.27 -8.49 -11.77
N ILE A 208 -6.44 -9.51 -11.98
CA ILE A 208 -6.68 -10.86 -11.46
C ILE A 208 -6.55 -10.90 -9.94
N GLY A 209 -5.53 -10.22 -9.40
CA GLY A 209 -5.33 -10.10 -7.95
C GLY A 209 -6.48 -9.37 -7.26
N VAL A 210 -6.93 -8.24 -7.84
CA VAL A 210 -8.07 -7.45 -7.34
C VAL A 210 -9.38 -8.22 -7.42
N PHE A 211 -9.63 -8.92 -8.53
CA PHE A 211 -10.75 -9.84 -8.68
C PHE A 211 -10.75 -10.89 -7.57
N GLY A 212 -9.62 -11.61 -7.40
CA GLY A 212 -9.48 -12.65 -6.39
C GLY A 212 -9.67 -12.13 -4.98
N ALA A 213 -9.11 -10.97 -4.66
CA ALA A 213 -9.22 -10.36 -3.34
C ALA A 213 -10.68 -9.98 -3.01
N MET A 214 -11.39 -9.36 -3.95
CA MET A 214 -12.79 -8.99 -3.77
C MET A 214 -13.71 -10.21 -3.73
N ALA A 215 -13.52 -11.16 -4.65
CA ALA A 215 -14.31 -12.38 -4.68
C ALA A 215 -14.13 -13.21 -3.41
N TYR A 216 -12.90 -13.36 -2.93
CA TYR A 216 -12.58 -14.05 -1.68
C TYR A 216 -13.27 -13.40 -0.47
N ASN A 217 -13.11 -12.09 -0.29
CA ASN A 217 -13.68 -11.38 0.84
C ASN A 217 -15.22 -11.37 0.80
N VAL A 218 -15.83 -11.16 -0.38
CA VAL A 218 -17.29 -11.16 -0.50
C VAL A 218 -17.87 -12.56 -0.39
N SER A 219 -17.18 -13.60 -0.88
CA SER A 219 -17.56 -15.01 -0.67
C SER A 219 -17.55 -15.40 0.80
N HIS A 220 -16.58 -14.89 1.57
CA HIS A 220 -16.54 -15.04 3.02
C HIS A 220 -17.70 -14.30 3.70
N MET A 221 -18.00 -13.06 3.28
CA MET A 221 -19.16 -12.31 3.80
C MET A 221 -20.49 -12.98 3.45
N ALA A 222 -20.58 -13.63 2.29
CA ALA A 222 -21.76 -14.33 1.80
C ALA A 222 -22.01 -15.69 2.47
N ALA A 223 -21.11 -16.12 3.35
CA ALA A 223 -21.26 -17.32 4.18
C ALA A 223 -22.58 -17.32 4.98
N GLY A 224 -22.93 -18.47 5.54
CA GLY A 224 -24.11 -18.64 6.38
C GLY A 224 -23.99 -17.85 7.68
N HIS A 225 -24.83 -16.84 7.86
CA HIS A 225 -24.95 -16.11 9.13
C HIS A 225 -26.27 -16.46 9.80
N ALA A 226 -26.19 -16.93 11.04
CA ALA A 226 -27.37 -17.16 11.87
C ALA A 226 -27.94 -15.81 12.34
N LEU A 227 -29.21 -15.58 12.06
CA LEU A 227 -29.96 -14.47 12.62
C LEU A 227 -30.37 -14.77 14.07
N PRO A 228 -30.62 -13.74 14.88
CA PRO A 228 -31.23 -13.90 16.20
C PRO A 228 -32.59 -14.62 16.18
N SER A 229 -33.28 -14.66 15.02
CA SER A 229 -34.52 -15.39 14.78
C SER A 229 -34.35 -16.90 14.55
N GLY A 230 -33.11 -17.42 14.50
CA GLY A 230 -32.81 -18.83 14.26
C GLY A 230 -32.69 -19.23 12.78
N GLU A 231 -33.04 -18.34 11.85
CA GLU A 231 -32.86 -18.56 10.41
C GLU A 231 -31.41 -18.26 9.96
N THR A 232 -30.92 -19.00 8.96
CA THR A 232 -29.58 -18.77 8.39
C THR A 232 -29.71 -18.07 7.03
N ILE A 233 -29.14 -16.87 6.91
CA ILE A 233 -29.07 -16.14 5.64
C ILE A 233 -27.75 -16.44 4.92
N ARG A 234 -27.78 -16.49 3.58
CA ARG A 234 -26.65 -16.83 2.72
C ARG A 234 -26.66 -15.97 1.45
N GLY A 235 -25.50 -15.83 0.82
CA GLY A 235 -25.36 -15.07 -0.43
C GLY A 235 -25.49 -13.57 -0.22
N TRP A 236 -26.13 -12.89 -1.15
CA TRP A 236 -26.30 -11.44 -1.12
C TRP A 236 -27.08 -10.92 0.10
N SER A 237 -28.05 -11.67 0.63
CA SER A 237 -28.79 -11.25 1.83
C SER A 237 -27.88 -11.19 3.05
N ALA A 238 -26.98 -12.16 3.21
CA ALA A 238 -25.90 -12.14 4.21
C ALA A 238 -24.97 -10.92 4.03
N VAL A 239 -24.53 -10.68 2.80
CA VAL A 239 -23.64 -9.54 2.49
C VAL A 239 -24.31 -8.21 2.84
N PHE A 240 -25.56 -7.99 2.41
CA PHE A 240 -26.29 -6.75 2.71
C PHE A 240 -26.59 -6.59 4.19
N TYR A 241 -26.89 -7.69 4.89
CA TYR A 241 -27.11 -7.67 6.33
C TYR A 241 -25.85 -7.26 7.10
N LEU A 242 -24.70 -7.86 6.79
CA LEU A 242 -23.39 -7.49 7.34
C LEU A 242 -23.05 -6.05 7.02
N LEU A 243 -23.22 -5.65 5.76
CA LEU A 243 -22.93 -4.30 5.31
C LEU A 243 -23.83 -3.29 6.03
N GLY A 244 -25.10 -3.61 6.28
CA GLY A 244 -26.02 -2.80 7.07
C GLY A 244 -25.60 -2.66 8.52
N ARG A 245 -25.21 -3.77 9.18
CA ARG A 245 -24.72 -3.76 10.57
C ARG A 245 -23.44 -2.92 10.73
N TYR A 246 -22.51 -3.06 9.79
CA TYR A 246 -21.27 -2.31 9.80
C TYR A 246 -21.35 -0.98 9.04
N ALA A 247 -22.52 -0.59 8.52
CA ALA A 247 -22.67 0.61 7.67
C ALA A 247 -22.24 1.87 8.42
N LYS A 248 -22.63 1.99 9.68
CA LYS A 248 -22.27 3.14 10.52
C LYS A 248 -20.76 3.20 10.76
N LEU A 249 -20.14 2.04 11.03
CA LEU A 249 -18.68 1.91 11.23
C LEU A 249 -17.92 2.25 9.96
N VAL A 250 -18.21 1.56 8.87
CA VAL A 250 -17.57 1.75 7.57
C VAL A 250 -17.83 3.17 7.04
N GLY A 251 -19.06 3.67 7.15
CA GLY A 251 -19.44 5.02 6.76
C GLY A 251 -18.69 6.09 7.56
N SER A 252 -18.53 5.91 8.87
CA SER A 252 -17.74 6.83 9.69
C SER A 252 -16.26 6.85 9.29
N MET A 253 -15.68 5.70 8.94
CA MET A 253 -14.31 5.60 8.43
C MET A 253 -14.15 6.34 7.10
N TYR A 254 -15.05 6.12 6.13
CA TYR A 254 -15.00 6.84 4.85
C TYR A 254 -15.26 8.34 4.99
N LEU A 255 -16.12 8.73 5.93
CA LEU A 255 -16.31 10.14 6.28
C LEU A 255 -15.00 10.74 6.80
N ALA A 256 -14.33 10.08 7.74
CA ALA A 256 -13.04 10.54 8.26
C ALA A 256 -11.97 10.62 7.16
N LEU A 257 -11.88 9.63 6.27
CA LEU A 257 -10.99 9.65 5.11
C LEU A 257 -11.34 10.79 4.14
N GLY A 258 -12.63 11.04 3.89
CA GLY A 258 -13.09 12.14 3.05
C GLY A 258 -12.71 13.50 3.64
N ILE A 259 -12.92 13.68 4.96
CA ILE A 259 -12.50 14.88 5.68
C ILE A 259 -10.97 15.03 5.61
N LEU A 260 -10.20 13.97 5.84
CA LEU A 260 -8.74 14.00 5.73
C LEU A 260 -8.28 14.45 4.32
N VAL A 261 -8.87 13.89 3.27
CA VAL A 261 -8.53 14.25 1.89
C VAL A 261 -8.87 15.73 1.63
N LEU A 262 -10.06 16.18 2.02
CA LEU A 262 -10.53 17.53 1.74
C LEU A 262 -9.89 18.62 2.61
N VAL A 263 -9.60 18.33 3.87
CA VAL A 263 -9.10 19.30 4.86
C VAL A 263 -7.58 19.29 4.97
N VAL A 264 -6.92 18.17 4.64
CA VAL A 264 -5.46 18.06 4.74
C VAL A 264 -4.83 17.95 3.35
N PHE A 265 -5.13 16.90 2.58
CA PHE A 265 -4.42 16.68 1.31
C PHE A 265 -4.73 17.73 0.24
N VAL A 266 -5.98 18.14 0.06
CA VAL A 266 -6.33 19.17 -0.93
C VAL A 266 -5.66 20.52 -0.61
N PRO A 267 -5.72 21.07 0.61
CA PRO A 267 -5.00 22.30 0.96
C PRO A 267 -3.48 22.18 0.80
N VAL A 268 -2.87 21.04 1.13
CA VAL A 268 -1.44 20.81 0.89
C VAL A 268 -1.12 20.86 -0.61
N LEU A 269 -1.94 20.23 -1.45
CA LEU A 269 -1.76 20.27 -2.91
C LEU A 269 -1.91 21.70 -3.46
N LEU A 270 -2.88 22.48 -2.94
CA LEU A 270 -3.08 23.88 -3.33
C LEU A 270 -1.92 24.77 -2.89
N LEU A 271 -1.44 24.62 -1.66
CA LEU A 271 -0.31 25.39 -1.11
C LEU A 271 0.99 25.12 -1.87
N THR A 272 1.20 23.87 -2.27
CA THR A 272 2.36 23.46 -3.08
C THR A 272 2.21 23.76 -4.57
N ARG A 273 1.06 24.31 -5.00
CA ARG A 273 0.70 24.56 -6.41
C ARG A 273 0.74 23.31 -7.29
N THR A 274 0.50 22.14 -6.70
CA THR A 274 0.42 20.87 -7.43
C THR A 274 -0.98 20.74 -8.06
N PRO A 275 -1.10 20.37 -9.35
CA PRO A 275 -2.41 20.24 -9.99
C PRO A 275 -3.22 19.11 -9.34
N VAL A 276 -4.26 19.48 -8.58
CA VAL A 276 -5.08 18.55 -7.78
C VAL A 276 -5.65 17.41 -8.64
N LEU A 277 -6.29 17.74 -9.76
CA LEU A 277 -6.85 16.72 -10.67
C LEU A 277 -5.76 15.87 -11.33
N GLY A 278 -4.61 16.46 -11.64
CA GLY A 278 -3.48 15.72 -12.20
C GLY A 278 -2.93 14.69 -11.21
N PHE A 279 -2.77 15.10 -9.95
CA PHE A 279 -2.31 14.23 -8.87
C PHE A 279 -3.28 13.06 -8.64
N PHE A 280 -4.58 13.31 -8.49
CA PHE A 280 -5.57 12.24 -8.31
C PHE A 280 -5.62 11.28 -9.50
N ARG A 281 -5.42 11.77 -10.73
CA ARG A 281 -5.31 10.90 -11.92
C ARG A 281 -4.06 10.02 -11.87
N ALA A 282 -2.93 10.55 -11.40
CA ALA A 282 -1.67 9.80 -11.31
C ALA A 282 -1.73 8.69 -10.23
N VAL A 283 -2.38 8.94 -9.09
CA VAL A 283 -2.43 7.96 -7.99
C VAL A 283 -3.65 7.03 -8.02
N ARG A 284 -4.60 7.24 -8.93
CA ARG A 284 -5.86 6.46 -9.00
C ARG A 284 -5.63 4.95 -9.01
N GLU A 285 -4.75 4.48 -9.88
CA GLU A 285 -4.47 3.06 -10.03
C GLU A 285 -3.84 2.45 -8.76
N PRO A 286 -2.75 3.00 -8.19
CA PRO A 286 -2.24 2.60 -6.88
C PRO A 286 -3.29 2.60 -5.76
N VAL A 287 -4.12 3.64 -5.69
CA VAL A 287 -5.18 3.75 -4.66
C VAL A 287 -6.20 2.62 -4.80
N VAL A 288 -6.63 2.29 -6.02
CA VAL A 288 -7.58 1.19 -6.25
C VAL A 288 -6.94 -0.15 -5.90
N THR A 289 -5.66 -0.36 -6.22
CA THR A 289 -4.94 -1.59 -5.83
C THR A 289 -4.81 -1.71 -4.32
N ALA A 290 -4.37 -0.65 -3.62
CA ALA A 290 -4.25 -0.63 -2.16
C ALA A 290 -5.61 -0.89 -1.49
N PHE A 291 -6.65 -0.21 -1.97
CA PHE A 291 -8.02 -0.37 -1.50
C PHE A 291 -8.50 -1.82 -1.66
N SER A 292 -8.23 -2.41 -2.81
CA SER A 292 -8.80 -3.72 -3.15
C SER A 292 -8.08 -4.89 -2.49
N THR A 293 -6.78 -4.72 -2.24
CA THR A 293 -5.94 -5.75 -1.63
C THR A 293 -5.78 -5.57 -0.12
N ALA A 294 -6.26 -4.45 0.42
CA ALA A 294 -6.10 -4.04 1.82
C ALA A 294 -4.63 -4.04 2.28
N THR A 295 -3.69 -3.74 1.37
CA THR A 295 -2.27 -3.64 1.69
C THR A 295 -1.60 -2.49 0.95
N SER A 296 -0.97 -1.60 1.71
CA SER A 296 -0.19 -0.46 1.17
C SER A 296 1.02 -0.93 0.37
N GLU A 297 1.60 -2.08 0.76
CA GLU A 297 2.72 -2.73 0.08
C GLU A 297 2.39 -3.10 -1.38
N ALA A 298 1.16 -3.54 -1.65
CA ALA A 298 0.75 -3.93 -3.00
C ALA A 298 0.74 -2.76 -3.99
N ALA A 299 0.57 -1.53 -3.50
CA ALA A 299 0.46 -0.33 -4.32
C ALA A 299 1.78 0.44 -4.45
N LEU A 300 2.74 0.22 -3.54
CA LEU A 300 4.00 0.96 -3.48
C LEU A 300 4.78 0.95 -4.80
N PRO A 301 4.98 -0.19 -5.49
CA PRO A 301 5.79 -0.21 -6.70
C PRO A 301 5.19 0.63 -7.82
N ARG A 302 3.87 0.53 -7.99
CA ARG A 302 3.12 1.30 -8.98
C ARG A 302 3.06 2.78 -8.62
N LEU A 303 2.95 3.09 -7.33
CA LEU A 303 3.01 4.46 -6.83
C LEU A 303 4.34 5.10 -7.24
N LEU A 304 5.48 4.43 -7.01
CA LEU A 304 6.82 4.91 -7.36
C LEU A 304 6.94 5.22 -8.86
N GLU A 305 6.49 4.32 -9.74
CA GLU A 305 6.47 4.57 -11.19
C GLU A 305 5.61 5.79 -11.54
N ASN A 306 4.40 5.87 -10.98
CA ASN A 306 3.44 6.92 -11.33
C ASN A 306 3.87 8.30 -10.83
N VAL A 307 4.49 8.41 -9.64
CA VAL A 307 4.98 9.70 -9.14
C VAL A 307 6.21 10.17 -9.92
N VAL A 308 7.07 9.25 -10.37
CA VAL A 308 8.19 9.58 -11.25
C VAL A 308 7.69 10.04 -12.62
N ALA A 309 6.71 9.34 -13.19
CA ALA A 309 6.06 9.75 -14.44
C ALA A 309 5.28 11.07 -14.31
N PHE A 310 4.74 11.37 -13.13
CA PHE A 310 4.09 12.65 -12.81
C PHE A 310 5.08 13.82 -12.75
N GLY A 311 6.38 13.56 -12.63
CA GLY A 311 7.44 14.57 -12.63
C GLY A 311 8.20 14.71 -11.32
N VAL A 312 7.96 13.84 -10.33
CA VAL A 312 8.77 13.82 -9.10
C VAL A 312 10.16 13.26 -9.43
N PRO A 313 11.25 13.93 -9.06
CA PRO A 313 12.60 13.42 -9.29
C PRO A 313 12.76 12.04 -8.63
N ARG A 314 13.35 11.07 -9.36
CA ARG A 314 13.57 9.70 -8.85
C ARG A 314 14.20 9.67 -7.46
N ARG A 315 15.23 10.50 -7.22
CA ARG A 315 15.88 10.61 -5.92
C ARG A 315 14.96 11.00 -4.76
N VAL A 316 13.87 11.73 -5.03
CA VAL A 316 12.87 12.13 -4.03
C VAL A 316 11.83 11.04 -3.89
N ALA A 317 11.28 10.57 -5.01
CA ALA A 317 10.27 9.51 -5.04
C ALA A 317 10.76 8.19 -4.43
N SER A 318 12.02 7.84 -4.62
CA SER A 318 12.61 6.61 -4.07
C SER A 318 12.99 6.72 -2.60
N PHE A 319 13.00 7.92 -2.03
CA PHE A 319 13.44 8.16 -0.66
C PHE A 319 12.29 8.51 0.29
N VAL A 320 11.26 9.21 -0.21
CA VAL A 320 10.06 9.64 0.53
C VAL A 320 8.87 8.79 0.14
#